data_AF-A0A941IVV7-F1
#
_entry.id   AF-A0A941IVV7-F1
#
_cell.length_a   1.000
_cell.length_b   1.000
_cell.length_c   1.000
_cell.angle_alpha   90.00
_cell.angle_beta   90.00
_cell.angle_gamma   90.00
#
_symmetry.space_group_name_H-M   'P 1'
#
loop_
_entity.id
_entity.type
_entity.pdbx_description
1 polymer ?
#
loop_
_entity_poly.entity_id
_entity_poly.type
_entity_poly.pdbx_seq_one_letter_code
_entity_poly.pdbx_strand_id
1 'polypeptide(L)' 'MKKTRITLIVFAAIIIAVQLFHINYSDLSWGVNASAYIGISSMVLVIIAMVASNKHDSKHQAKP' A
#
# COMPACT_ATOMS: atom_id res chain seq x y z
N MET A 1 -5.48 -11.62 13.98
CA MET A 1 -5.23 -10.96 12.67
C MET A 1 -4.21 -9.81 12.71
N LYS A 2 -3.65 -9.40 13.87
CA LYS A 2 -2.69 -8.27 13.93
C LYS A 2 -1.32 -8.58 13.31
N LYS A 3 -0.80 -9.80 13.49
CA LYS A 3 0.49 -10.24 12.93
C LYS A 3 0.48 -10.27 11.40
N THR A 4 -0.57 -10.82 10.78
CA THR A 4 -0.72 -10.85 9.33
C THR A 4 -0.84 -9.47 8.71
N ARG A 5 -1.53 -8.52 9.37
CA ARG A 5 -1.58 -7.12 8.93
C ARG A 5 -0.21 -6.43 8.98
N ILE A 6 0.56 -6.63 10.05
CA ILE A 6 1.91 -6.06 10.16
C ILE A 6 2.80 -6.60 9.04
N THR A 7 2.77 -7.92 8.78
CA THR A 7 3.52 -8.52 7.67
C THR A 7 3.11 -7.94 6.32
N LEU A 8 1.81 -7.73 6.09
CA LEU A 8 1.31 -7.14 4.85
C LEU A 8 1.72 -5.67 4.67
N ILE A 9 1.71 -4.87 5.73
CA ILE A 9 2.17 -3.48 5.68
C ILE A 9 3.67 -3.42 5.36
N VAL A 10 4.47 -4.27 6.00
CA VAL A 10 5.92 -4.38 5.71
C VAL A 10 6.15 -4.82 4.27
N PHE A 11 5.39 -5.79 3.78
CA PHE A 11 5.48 -6.26 2.40
C PHE A 11 5.10 -5.18 1.39
N ALA A 12 4.02 -4.44 1.64
CA ALA A 12 3.60 -3.31 0.81
C ALA A 12 4.69 -2.22 0.75
N ALA A 13 5.33 -1.91 1.89
CA ALA A 13 6.43 -0.95 1.94
C ALA A 13 7.64 -1.39 1.10
N ILE A 14 7.98 -2.69 1.14
CA ILE A 14 9.07 -3.25 0.33
C ILE A 14 8.74 -3.14 -1.17
N ILE A 15 7.52 -3.49 -1.57
CA ILE A 15 7.09 -3.38 -2.98
C ILE A 15 7.15 -1.93 -3.46
N ILE A 16 6.72 -0.96 -2.64
CA ILE A 16 6.84 0.46 -2.97
C ILE A 16 8.30 0.85 -3.17
N ALA A 17 9.21 0.39 -2.31
CA ALA A 17 10.64 0.66 -2.47
C ALA A 17 11.19 0.08 -3.78
N VAL A 18 10.86 -1.17 -4.11
CA VAL A 18 11.28 -1.80 -5.38
C VAL A 18 10.74 -1.02 -6.59
N GLN A 19 9.47 -0.62 -6.56
CA GLN A 19 8.88 0.18 -7.63
C GLN A 19 9.58 1.54 -7.78
N LEU A 20 9.95 2.19 -6.68
CA LEU A 20 10.70 3.45 -6.72
C LEU A 20 12.07 3.28 -7.40
N PHE A 21 12.81 2.20 -7.10
CA PHE A 21 14.07 1.91 -7.80
C PHE A 21 13.90 1.60 -9.29
N HIS A 22 12.71 1.16 -9.70
CA HIS A 22 12.41 0.82 -11.09
C HIS A 22 11.87 2.00 -11.91
N ILE A 23 11.58 3.13 -11.27
CA ILE A 23 11.16 4.35 -11.97
C ILE A 23 12.33 4.87 -12.79
N ASN A 24 12.06 5.14 -14.08
CA ASN A 24 12.96 5.87 -14.91
C ASN A 24 12.87 7.37 -14.56
N TYR A 25 13.80 7.82 -13.74
CA TYR A 25 13.87 9.22 -13.31
C TYR A 25 14.29 10.19 -14.42
N SER A 26 14.86 9.69 -15.53
CA SER A 26 15.24 10.51 -16.69
C SER A 26 14.04 10.86 -17.58
N ASP A 27 13.01 10.02 -17.58
CA ASP A 27 11.76 10.26 -18.30
C ASP A 27 10.60 9.90 -17.36
N LEU A 28 10.10 10.90 -16.63
CA LEU A 28 8.99 10.76 -15.68
C LEU A 28 7.61 10.62 -16.36
N SER A 29 7.56 10.56 -17.69
CA SER A 29 6.29 10.50 -18.40
C SER A 29 5.48 9.27 -17.98
N TRP A 30 4.17 9.44 -18.03
CA TRP A 30 3.26 8.39 -17.63
C TRP A 30 3.39 7.15 -18.54
N GLY A 31 3.70 7.31 -19.82
CA GLY A 31 3.87 6.19 -20.74
C GLY A 31 4.99 5.22 -20.34
N VAL A 32 6.11 5.74 -19.84
CA VAL A 32 7.27 4.93 -19.45
C VAL A 32 7.11 4.34 -18.05
N ASN A 33 6.52 5.09 -17.11
CA ASN A 33 6.43 4.69 -15.70
C ASN A 33 5.02 4.28 -15.25
N ALA A 34 4.06 4.09 -16.15
CA ALA A 34 2.67 3.74 -15.81
C ALA A 34 2.58 2.53 -14.89
N SER A 35 3.38 1.50 -15.16
CA SER A 35 3.44 0.28 -14.34
C SER A 35 3.90 0.59 -12.91
N ALA A 36 4.90 1.44 -12.73
CA ALA A 36 5.40 1.84 -11.44
C ALA A 36 4.40 2.69 -10.66
N TYR A 37 3.78 3.67 -11.31
CA TYR A 37 2.77 4.52 -10.69
C TYR A 37 1.52 3.73 -10.27
N ILE A 38 1.04 2.83 -11.12
CA ILE A 38 -0.10 1.96 -10.79
C ILE A 38 0.27 1.02 -9.64
N GLY A 39 1.47 0.45 -9.65
CA GLY A 39 1.94 -0.43 -8.57
C GLY A 39 2.02 0.29 -7.23
N ILE A 40 2.62 1.48 -7.20
CA ILE A 40 2.69 2.31 -5.98
C ILE A 40 1.28 2.68 -5.51
N SER A 41 0.41 3.15 -6.43
CA SER A 41 -0.97 3.54 -6.10
C SER A 41 -1.78 2.38 -5.52
N SER A 42 -1.64 1.18 -6.08
CA SER A 42 -2.28 -0.03 -5.55
C SER A 42 -1.83 -0.35 -4.13
N MET A 43 -0.52 -0.29 -3.86
CA MET A 43 0.01 -0.55 -2.52
C MET A 43 -0.46 0.48 -1.49
N VAL A 44 -0.57 1.76 -1.89
CA VAL A 44 -1.15 2.81 -1.04
C VAL A 44 -2.61 2.50 -0.70
N LEU A 45 -3.41 2.09 -1.69
CA LEU A 45 -4.81 1.69 -1.46
C LEU A 45 -4.94 0.49 -0.52
N VAL A 46 -4.05 -0.51 -0.64
CA VAL A 46 -4.01 -1.67 0.27
C VAL A 46 -3.73 -1.24 1.71
N ILE A 47 -2.77 -0.33 1.91
CA ILE A 47 -2.45 0.21 3.24
C ILE A 47 -3.66 0.96 3.82
N ILE A 48 -4.31 1.82 3.02
CA ILE A 48 -5.51 2.57 3.44
C ILE A 48 -6.64 1.60 3.81
N ALA A 49 -6.89 0.58 2.98
CA ALA A 49 -7.92 -0.42 3.24
C ALA A 49 -7.64 -1.20 4.55
N MET A 50 -6.38 -1.52 4.83
CA MET A 50 -5.98 -2.16 6.10
C MET A 50 -6.21 -1.26 7.31
N VAL A 51 -5.85 0.02 7.22
CA VAL A 51 -6.06 1.00 8.29
C VAL A 51 -7.57 1.22 8.52
N ALA A 52 -8.35 1.39 7.45
CA ALA A 52 -9.80 1.55 7.51
C ALA A 52 -10.50 0.32 8.12
N SER A 53 -10.08 -0.87 7.70
CA SER A 53 -10.59 -2.14 8.24
C SER A 53 -10.28 -2.28 9.75
N ASN A 54 -9.12 -1.79 10.21
CA ASN A 54 -8.76 -1.78 11.64
C ASN A 54 -9.65 -0.85 12.48
N LYS A 55 -10.08 0.28 11.90
CA LYS A 55 -11.03 1.21 12.54
C LYS A 55 -12.42 0.61 12.67
N HIS A 56 -12.83 -0.22 11.71
CA HIS A 56 -14.15 -0.88 11.73
C HIS A 56 -14.24 -1.94 12.84
N ASP A 57 -13.20 -2.78 12.99
CA ASP A 57 -13.13 -3.76 14.09
C ASP A 57 -13.18 -3.10 15.47
N SER A 58 -12.45 -1.99 15.63
CA SER A 58 -12.38 -1.26 16.91
C SER A 58 -13.70 -0.58 17.28
N LYS A 59 -14.50 -0.16 16.28
CA LYS A 59 -15.85 0.39 16.50
C LYS A 59 -16.89 -0.69 16.82
N HIS A 60 -16.74 -1.89 16.27
CA HIS A 60 -17.69 -2.98 16.51
C HIS A 60 -17.55 -3.56 17.93
N GLN A 61 -16.36 -3.47 18.54
CA GLN A 61 -16.15 -3.90 19.94
C GLN A 61 -16.52 -2.83 20.99
N ALA A 62 -16.87 -1.61 20.58
CA ALA A 62 -17.28 -0.52 21.48
C ALA A 62 -18.81 -0.36 21.57
N LYS A 63 -19.59 -1.24 20.92
CA LYS A 63 -21.04 -1.26 21.02
C LYS A 63 -21.44 -2.39 22.00
N PRO A 64 -21.93 -2.06 23.21
CA PRO A 64 -22.52 -3.06 24.11
C PRO A 64 -23.80 -3.66 23.52
#